data_AF-A0ABD2K8I5-F1
#
_entry.id   AF-A0ABD2K8I5-F1
#
_cell.length_a   1.000
_cell.length_b   1.000
_cell.length_c   1.000
_cell.angle_alpha   90.00
_cell.angle_beta   90.00
_cell.angle_gamma   90.00
#
_symmetry.space_group_name_H-M   'P 1'
#
loop_
_entity.id
_entity.type
_entity.pdbx_description
1 polymer ?
#
loop_
_entity_poly.entity_id
_entity_poly.type
_entity_poly.pdbx_seq_one_letter_code
_entity_poly.pdbx_strand_id
1 'polypeptide(L)'
;MFIKRRNDKKKASETFRLLYDVKGRFVIHRIQSREGQYKLCKVKKQAVGDKQVPYIVTHDARTIRYPDPHIKADDTVVIDIGTGKVTDYVKFDAGNICMITGGHNIGRVGIVGHREHHLGSFDIVHIKDSAGHSFATRMTNVFIIGKGTIPVELHVLVLDGGVGAQWHGQQQN
;
A
#
# COMPACT_ATOMS: atom_id res chain seq x y z
N MET A 1 6.24 -5.31 2.63
CA MET A 1 5.17 -6.30 2.92
C MET A 1 5.51 -7.66 2.30
N PHE A 2 5.95 -8.67 3.06
CA PHE A 2 6.45 -9.94 2.50
C PHE A 2 5.32 -10.99 2.31
N ILE A 3 5.42 -11.81 1.26
CA ILE A 3 4.53 -12.95 1.00
C ILE A 3 5.36 -14.22 1.16
N LYS A 4 4.92 -15.14 2.02
CA LYS A 4 5.56 -16.45 2.24
C LYS A 4 4.71 -17.52 1.57
N ARG A 5 5.18 -18.10 0.46
CA ARG A 5 4.64 -19.37 -0.07
C ARG A 5 5.33 -20.53 0.65
N ARG A 6 4.56 -21.40 1.30
CA ARG A 6 5.06 -22.68 1.83
C ARG A 6 4.70 -23.76 0.79
N ASN A 7 5.71 -24.45 0.26
CA ASN A 7 5.52 -25.42 -0.83
C ASN A 7 5.70 -26.84 -0.27
N ASP A 8 4.73 -27.31 0.53
CA ASP A 8 4.65 -28.71 0.97
C ASP A 8 3.47 -29.39 0.26
N LYS A 9 3.81 -30.41 -0.54
CA LYS A 9 2.88 -31.22 -1.34
C LYS A 9 1.90 -31.99 -0.43
N LYS A 10 0.78 -31.39 -0.04
CA LYS A 10 -0.54 -32.02 0.29
C LYS A 10 -1.55 -31.15 1.05
N LYS A 11 -1.26 -29.89 1.37
CA LYS A 11 -2.25 -28.97 1.98
C LYS A 11 -2.58 -27.85 1.01
N ALA A 12 -3.84 -27.40 1.02
CA ALA A 12 -4.36 -26.34 0.14
C ALA A 12 -3.35 -25.19 -0.01
N SER A 13 -3.17 -24.70 -1.24
CA SER A 13 -2.27 -23.59 -1.58
C SER A 13 -2.79 -22.28 -0.97
N GLU A 14 -2.69 -22.15 0.34
CA GLU A 14 -3.10 -20.97 1.08
C GLU A 14 -2.04 -19.88 0.91
N THR A 15 -2.47 -18.73 0.38
CA THR A 15 -1.63 -17.56 0.21
C THR A 15 -1.91 -16.59 1.36
N PHE A 16 -0.85 -16.01 1.90
CA PHE A 16 -0.96 -15.06 2.99
C PHE A 16 -0.21 -13.77 2.68
N ARG A 17 -0.71 -12.66 3.23
CA ARG A 17 -0.08 -11.34 3.19
C ARG A 17 0.10 -10.82 4.62
N LEU A 18 1.26 -10.21 4.85
CA LEU A 18 1.65 -9.71 6.16
C LEU A 18 1.16 -8.26 6.34
N LEU A 19 0.12 -8.03 7.13
CA LEU A 19 -0.46 -6.72 7.41
C LEU A 19 -0.08 -6.22 8.81
N TYR A 20 -0.25 -4.92 9.05
CA TYR A 20 -0.24 -4.37 10.40
C TYR A 20 -1.64 -4.45 11.01
N ASP A 21 -1.70 -4.87 12.27
CA ASP A 21 -2.85 -4.68 13.16
C ASP A 21 -2.82 -3.27 13.76
N VAL A 22 -3.96 -2.76 14.24
CA VAL A 22 -4.10 -1.44 14.90
C VAL A 22 -3.22 -1.28 16.15
N LYS A 23 -2.72 -2.40 16.70
CA LYS A 23 -1.73 -2.43 17.79
C LYS A 23 -0.27 -2.40 17.30
N GLY A 24 -0.03 -2.29 16.00
CA GLY A 24 1.31 -2.27 15.39
C GLY A 24 1.99 -3.62 15.25
N ARG A 25 1.27 -4.72 15.48
CA ARG A 25 1.80 -6.08 15.33
C ARG A 25 1.63 -6.57 13.89
N PHE A 26 2.52 -7.45 13.46
CA PHE A 26 2.32 -8.16 12.20
C PHE A 26 1.24 -9.23 12.36
N VAL A 27 0.26 -9.20 11.46
CA VAL A 27 -0.78 -10.22 11.35
C VAL A 27 -0.71 -10.87 9.98
N ILE A 28 -0.88 -12.18 9.96
CA ILE A 28 -0.93 -12.97 8.75
C ILE A 28 -2.38 -12.99 8.27
N HIS A 29 -2.65 -12.32 7.14
CA HIS A 29 -3.97 -12.29 6.54
C HIS A 29 -4.04 -13.27 5.37
N ARG A 30 -5.05 -14.13 5.35
CA ARG A 30 -5.27 -15.09 4.26
C ARG A 30 -5.87 -14.38 3.06
N ILE A 31 -5.25 -14.53 1.90
CA ILE A 31 -5.68 -13.90 0.64
C ILE A 31 -5.94 -14.95 -0.44
N GLN A 32 -6.67 -14.55 -1.48
CA GLN A 32 -6.90 -15.39 -2.65
C GLN A 32 -5.63 -15.51 -3.50
N SER A 33 -5.48 -16.61 -4.24
CA SER A 33 -4.31 -16.85 -5.09
C SER A 33 -4.10 -15.77 -6.14
N ARG A 34 -5.17 -15.16 -6.68
CA ARG A 34 -5.10 -14.06 -7.66
C ARG A 34 -4.43 -12.82 -7.06
N GLU A 35 -4.85 -12.44 -5.86
CA GLU A 35 -4.25 -11.32 -5.12
C GLU A 35 -2.81 -11.61 -4.71
N GLY A 36 -2.50 -12.88 -4.47
CA GLY A 36 -1.16 -13.38 -4.20
C GLY A 36 -0.14 -13.25 -5.32
N GLN A 37 -0.56 -12.83 -6.52
CA GLN A 37 0.33 -12.65 -7.67
C GLN A 37 0.92 -11.23 -7.74
N TYR A 38 0.35 -10.27 -7.02
CA TYR A 38 0.86 -8.91 -7.00
C TYR A 38 1.12 -8.40 -5.58
N LYS A 39 1.91 -7.33 -5.51
CA LYS A 39 2.33 -6.69 -4.26
C LYS A 39 2.36 -5.18 -4.42
N LEU A 40 1.76 -4.48 -3.46
CA LEU A 40 1.88 -3.04 -3.35
C LEU A 40 3.24 -2.64 -2.75
N CYS A 41 3.89 -1.70 -3.41
CA CYS A 41 5.22 -1.21 -3.02
C CYS A 41 5.28 0.32 -3.02
N LYS A 42 5.43 0.92 -1.85
CA LYS A 42 5.75 2.35 -1.71
C LYS A 42 7.09 2.68 -2.38
N VAL A 43 7.13 3.74 -3.17
CA VAL A 43 8.35 4.34 -3.72
C VAL A 43 9.04 5.15 -2.63
N LYS A 44 10.28 4.79 -2.28
CA LYS A 44 11.09 5.52 -1.31
C LYS A 44 11.92 6.63 -1.95
N LYS A 45 12.44 6.37 -3.15
CA LYS A 45 13.35 7.27 -3.84
C LYS A 45 13.20 7.09 -5.35
N GLN A 46 13.23 8.20 -6.07
CA GLN A 46 13.45 8.25 -7.51
C GLN A 46 14.83 8.86 -7.75
N ALA A 47 15.61 8.27 -8.64
CA ALA A 47 16.93 8.77 -9.00
C ALA A 47 17.29 8.37 -10.43
N VAL A 48 18.33 9.02 -10.93
CA VAL A 48 18.94 8.69 -12.22
C VAL A 48 20.29 8.06 -11.94
N GLY A 49 20.53 6.89 -12.54
CA GLY A 49 21.78 6.17 -12.40
C GLY A 49 22.75 6.48 -13.53
N ASP A 50 23.81 5.68 -13.60
CA ASP A 50 24.79 5.77 -14.68
C ASP A 50 24.10 5.66 -16.05
N LYS A 51 24.65 6.39 -17.02
CA LYS A 51 24.10 6.48 -18.39
C LYS A 51 22.67 7.05 -18.43
N GLN A 52 22.33 7.93 -17.49
CA GLN A 52 21.03 8.62 -17.45
C GLN A 52 19.83 7.67 -17.35
N VAL A 53 20.01 6.49 -16.72
CA VAL A 53 18.92 5.52 -16.57
C VAL A 53 18.05 5.89 -15.36
N PRO A 54 16.77 6.28 -15.53
CA PRO A 54 15.88 6.55 -14.41
C PRO A 54 15.52 5.24 -13.69
N TYR A 55 15.53 5.27 -12.37
CA TYR A 55 15.10 4.17 -11.53
C TYR A 55 14.37 4.64 -10.27
N ILE A 56 13.51 3.78 -9.75
CA ILE A 56 12.88 3.94 -8.44
C ILE A 56 13.35 2.84 -7.50
N VAL A 57 13.51 3.20 -6.23
CA VAL A 57 13.76 2.27 -5.13
C VAL A 57 12.49 2.20 -4.30
N THR A 58 12.00 0.99 -4.09
CA THR A 58 10.81 0.75 -3.27
C THR A 58 11.19 0.44 -1.81
N HIS A 59 10.21 0.50 -0.91
CA HIS A 59 10.42 0.17 0.50
C HIS A 59 10.87 -1.27 0.75
N ASP A 60 10.60 -2.16 -0.21
CA ASP A 60 11.01 -3.56 -0.24
C ASP A 60 12.44 -3.76 -0.76
N ALA A 61 13.22 -2.68 -0.89
CA ALA A 61 14.58 -2.68 -1.44
C ALA A 61 14.69 -3.15 -2.90
N ARG A 62 13.58 -3.15 -3.66
CA ARG A 62 13.60 -3.42 -5.10
C ARG A 62 13.96 -2.16 -5.88
N THR A 63 14.80 -2.32 -6.89
CA THR A 63 15.15 -1.28 -7.86
C THR A 63 14.45 -1.57 -9.18
N ILE A 64 13.55 -0.69 -9.60
CA ILE A 64 12.85 -0.80 -10.89
C ILE A 64 13.45 0.25 -11.82
N ARG A 65 14.01 -0.21 -12.94
CA ARG A 65 14.55 0.66 -14.00
C ARG A 65 13.45 1.04 -14.98
N TYR A 66 13.55 2.23 -15.55
CA TYR A 66 12.58 2.79 -16.50
C TYR A 66 11.13 2.78 -15.96
N PRO A 67 10.88 3.35 -14.77
CA PRO A 67 9.51 3.54 -14.30
C PRO A 67 8.77 4.55 -15.18
N ASP A 68 7.44 4.53 -15.12
CA ASP A 68 6.60 5.57 -15.75
C ASP A 68 7.02 6.96 -15.24
N PRO A 69 7.21 7.97 -16.12
CA PRO A 69 7.61 9.32 -15.74
C PRO A 69 6.69 10.01 -14.72
N HIS A 70 5.43 9.58 -14.62
CA HIS A 70 4.46 10.16 -13.71
C HIS A 70 4.55 9.61 -12.27
N ILE A 71 5.32 8.55 -12.04
CA ILE A 71 5.54 7.97 -10.71
C ILE A 71 6.55 8.84 -9.95
N LYS A 72 6.17 9.26 -8.74
CA LYS A 72 6.99 10.09 -7.85
C LYS A 72 7.33 9.35 -6.55
N ALA A 73 8.17 9.98 -5.72
CA ALA A 73 8.40 9.50 -4.36
C ALA A 73 7.08 9.51 -3.55
N ASP A 74 6.96 8.60 -2.59
CA ASP A 74 5.79 8.34 -1.75
C ASP A 74 4.55 7.76 -2.44
N ASP A 75 4.52 7.70 -3.78
CA ASP A 75 3.54 6.94 -4.55
C ASP A 75 3.66 5.44 -4.27
N THR A 76 2.61 4.69 -4.60
CA THR A 76 2.60 3.23 -4.49
C THR A 76 2.51 2.59 -5.86
N VAL A 77 3.43 1.67 -6.15
CA VAL A 77 3.42 0.87 -7.37
C VAL A 77 2.87 -0.52 -7.09
N VAL A 78 2.07 -1.03 -8.02
CA VAL A 78 1.60 -2.41 -8.05
C VAL A 78 2.61 -3.22 -8.83
N ILE A 79 3.25 -4.19 -8.17
CA ILE A 79 4.28 -5.04 -8.77
C ILE A 79 3.72 -6.45 -8.92
N ASP A 80 3.81 -6.99 -10.12
CA ASP A 80 3.60 -8.42 -10.35
C ASP A 80 4.80 -9.22 -9.82
N ILE A 81 4.54 -10.20 -8.95
CA ILE A 81 5.57 -10.94 -8.22
C ILE A 81 6.31 -11.92 -9.14
N GLY A 82 5.65 -12.45 -10.17
CA GLY A 82 6.26 -13.39 -11.11
C GLY A 82 7.25 -12.71 -12.04
N THR A 83 6.86 -11.56 -12.59
CA THR A 83 7.65 -10.81 -13.58
C THR A 83 8.54 -9.73 -12.94
N GLY A 84 8.21 -9.28 -11.73
CA GLY A 84 8.88 -8.16 -11.07
C GLY A 84 8.61 -6.80 -11.71
N LYS A 85 7.68 -6.71 -12.67
CA LYS A 85 7.34 -5.48 -13.38
C LYS A 85 6.21 -4.72 -12.69
N VAL A 86 6.19 -3.40 -12.90
CA VAL A 86 5.10 -2.54 -12.46
C VAL A 86 3.93 -2.69 -13.42
N THR A 87 2.74 -2.97 -12.90
CA THR A 87 1.51 -3.10 -13.68
C THR A 87 0.63 -1.86 -13.61
N ASP A 88 0.57 -1.21 -12.44
CA ASP A 88 -0.19 0.01 -12.19
C ASP A 88 0.47 0.80 -11.05
N TYR A 89 0.06 2.04 -10.83
CA TYR A 89 0.51 2.86 -9.71
C TYR A 89 -0.63 3.74 -9.17
N VAL A 90 -0.46 4.16 -7.93
CA VAL A 90 -1.37 5.03 -7.19
C VAL A 90 -0.59 6.22 -6.65
N LYS A 91 -1.06 7.42 -6.98
CA LYS A 91 -0.42 8.66 -6.54
C LYS A 91 -0.68 8.93 -5.05
N PHE A 92 0.29 9.55 -4.39
CA PHE A 92 0.11 10.14 -3.08
C PHE A 92 -0.69 11.45 -3.24
N ASP A 93 -2.01 11.34 -3.12
CA ASP A 93 -2.92 12.47 -3.26
C ASP A 93 -4.03 12.41 -2.22
N ALA A 94 -4.65 13.56 -1.94
CA ALA A 94 -5.80 13.65 -1.07
C ALA A 94 -6.99 12.85 -1.65
N GLY A 95 -7.78 12.27 -0.77
CA GLY A 95 -8.92 11.41 -1.14
C GLY A 95 -8.57 9.94 -1.38
N ASN A 96 -7.28 9.59 -1.48
CA ASN A 96 -6.86 8.19 -1.58
C ASN A 96 -6.83 7.50 -0.21
N ILE A 97 -7.19 6.22 -0.19
CA ILE A 97 -7.13 5.39 1.01
C ILE A 97 -5.68 4.96 1.31
N CYS A 98 -5.31 5.04 2.59
CA CYS A 98 -3.98 4.76 3.08
C CYS A 98 -4.01 3.93 4.37
N MET A 99 -2.92 3.22 4.62
CA MET A 99 -2.60 2.54 5.87
C MET A 99 -1.39 3.20 6.52
N ILE A 100 -1.42 3.30 7.85
CA ILE A 100 -0.28 3.78 8.62
C ILE A 100 0.68 2.64 8.91
N THR A 101 1.95 2.86 8.62
CA THR A 101 3.01 1.83 8.76
C THR A 101 3.98 2.10 9.90
N GLY A 102 3.80 3.20 10.65
CA GLY A 102 4.69 3.58 11.75
C GLY A 102 4.09 4.65 12.66
N GLY A 103 4.68 4.80 13.85
CA GLY A 103 4.20 5.72 14.89
C GLY A 103 3.04 5.15 15.72
N HIS A 104 2.39 6.01 16.51
CA HIS A 104 1.32 5.60 17.41
C HIS A 104 0.05 5.11 16.68
N ASN A 105 -0.22 5.64 15.49
CA ASN A 105 -1.42 5.30 14.69
C ASN A 105 -1.20 4.12 13.73
N ILE A 106 -0.14 3.32 13.92
CA ILE A 106 0.20 2.18 13.06
C ILE A 106 -0.96 1.18 12.89
N GLY A 107 -1.12 0.65 11.69
CA GLY A 107 -2.17 -0.32 11.33
C GLY A 107 -3.55 0.29 11.09
N ARG A 108 -3.79 1.55 11.49
CA ARG A 108 -5.03 2.26 11.16
C ARG A 108 -5.11 2.54 9.67
N VAL A 109 -6.32 2.46 9.14
CA VAL A 109 -6.66 2.73 7.75
C VAL A 109 -7.56 3.96 7.68
N GLY A 110 -7.37 4.81 6.67
CA GLY A 110 -8.17 6.00 6.50
C GLY A 110 -7.93 6.70 5.16
N ILE A 111 -8.69 7.75 4.92
CA ILE A 111 -8.58 8.57 3.72
C ILE A 111 -7.60 9.71 3.99
N VAL A 112 -6.66 9.91 3.06
CA VAL A 112 -5.73 11.04 3.10
C VAL A 112 -6.50 12.33 2.93
N GLY A 113 -6.38 13.21 3.92
CA GLY A 113 -6.89 14.58 3.88
C GLY A 113 -5.82 15.56 3.45
N HIS A 114 -5.64 16.63 4.24
CA HIS A 114 -4.71 17.70 3.93
C HIS A 114 -3.25 17.34 4.25
N ARG A 115 -2.32 17.79 3.38
CA ARG A 115 -0.87 17.73 3.59
C ARG A 115 -0.36 19.11 4.00
N GLU A 116 0.20 19.20 5.20
CA GLU A 116 0.90 20.39 5.67
C GLU A 116 2.40 20.25 5.38
N HIS A 117 2.86 21.07 4.43
CA HIS A 117 4.26 21.13 4.07
C HIS A 117 5.01 22.05 5.03
N HIS A 118 6.06 21.52 5.65
CA HIS A 118 6.88 22.27 6.61
C HIS A 118 8.32 22.34 6.11
N LEU A 119 8.77 23.55 5.76
CA LEU A 119 10.14 23.78 5.30
C LEU A 119 11.15 23.42 6.40
N GLY A 120 12.05 22.49 6.11
CA GLY A 120 13.08 22.04 7.06
C GLY A 120 12.59 21.07 8.14
N SER A 121 11.33 20.61 8.08
CA SER A 121 10.78 19.61 9.00
C SER A 121 10.05 18.50 8.23
N PHE A 122 9.39 17.61 8.96
CA PHE A 122 8.58 16.55 8.38
C PHE A 122 7.23 17.07 7.91
N ASP A 123 6.84 16.67 6.71
CA ASP A 123 5.48 16.90 6.23
C ASP A 123 4.47 16.11 7.05
N ILE A 124 3.42 16.80 7.47
CA ILE A 124 2.35 16.24 8.27
C ILE A 124 1.15 15.99 7.37
N VAL A 125 0.53 14.82 7.52
CA VAL A 125 -0.62 14.40 6.74
C VAL A 125 -1.75 14.11 7.70
N HIS A 126 -2.87 14.79 7.49
CA HIS A 126 -4.12 14.57 8.22
C HIS A 126 -4.89 13.45 7.55
N ILE A 127 -5.40 12.52 8.34
CA ILE A 127 -6.09 11.33 7.88
C ILE A 127 -7.38 11.18 8.67
N LYS A 128 -8.44 10.79 7.97
CA LYS A 128 -9.75 10.50 8.58
C LYS A 128 -10.07 9.03 8.40
N ASP A 129 -10.34 8.33 9.50
CA ASP A 129 -10.75 6.92 9.46
C ASP A 129 -12.24 6.76 9.09
N SER A 130 -12.67 5.51 8.95
CA SER A 130 -14.06 5.14 8.63
C SER A 130 -15.04 5.48 9.76
N ALA A 131 -14.58 5.51 11.02
CA ALA A 131 -15.37 5.88 12.20
C ALA A 131 -15.53 7.40 12.36
N GLY A 132 -14.81 8.19 11.57
CA GLY A 132 -14.86 9.66 11.58
C GLY A 132 -13.84 10.31 12.51
N HIS A 133 -12.94 9.55 13.13
CA HIS A 133 -11.82 10.11 13.88
C HIS A 133 -10.73 10.62 12.93
N SER A 134 -10.27 11.83 13.22
CA SER A 134 -9.16 12.46 12.52
C SER A 134 -7.89 12.35 13.33
N PHE A 135 -6.77 12.01 12.68
CA PHE A 135 -5.45 12.00 13.28
C PHE A 135 -4.40 12.45 12.26
N ALA A 136 -3.23 12.85 12.76
CA ALA A 136 -2.12 13.29 11.93
C ALA A 136 -0.90 12.38 12.09
N THR A 137 -0.12 12.24 11.02
CA THR A 137 1.14 11.50 11.03
C THR A 137 2.13 12.12 10.05
N ARG A 138 3.42 11.75 10.17
CA ARG A 138 4.44 12.09 9.18
C ARG A 138 4.13 11.39 7.85
N MET A 139 4.36 12.09 6.75
CA MET A 139 4.23 11.56 5.38
C MET A 139 4.96 10.22 5.16
N THR A 140 6.14 10.07 5.75
CA THR A 140 6.95 8.86 5.62
C THR A 140 6.23 7.60 6.10
N ASN A 141 5.34 7.74 7.09
CA ASN A 141 4.61 6.64 7.72
C ASN A 141 3.33 6.27 6.97
N VAL A 142 2.89 7.11 6.02
CA VAL A 142 1.67 6.89 5.24
C VAL A 142 1.99 5.97 4.06
N PHE A 143 1.18 4.93 3.88
CA PHE A 143 1.27 4.01 2.75
C PHE A 143 -0.06 3.98 1.99
N ILE A 144 -0.06 4.40 0.73
CA ILE A 144 -1.27 4.43 -0.09
C ILE A 144 -1.62 3.01 -0.53
N ILE A 145 -2.87 2.61 -0.34
CA ILE A 145 -3.35 1.25 -0.65
C ILE A 145 -4.48 1.23 -1.70
N GLY A 146 -4.99 2.39 -2.12
CA GLY A 146 -6.10 2.46 -3.06
C GLY A 146 -6.28 3.81 -3.73
N LYS A 147 -7.00 3.79 -4.86
CA LYS A 147 -7.40 4.97 -5.64
C LYS A 147 -8.78 5.41 -5.13
N GLY A 148 -8.89 6.62 -4.61
CA GLY A 148 -10.09 7.08 -3.92
C GLY A 148 -10.40 6.21 -2.69
N THR A 149 -11.67 5.85 -2.55
CA THR A 149 -12.16 4.93 -1.50
C THR A 149 -12.06 3.46 -1.87
N ILE A 150 -11.64 3.14 -3.11
CA ILE A 150 -11.55 1.77 -3.60
C ILE A 150 -10.14 1.25 -3.30
N PRO A 151 -10.00 0.29 -2.38
CA PRO A 151 -8.69 -0.30 -2.11
C PRO A 151 -8.27 -1.17 -3.29
N VAL A 152 -6.98 -1.14 -3.65
CA VAL A 152 -6.41 -2.06 -4.63
C VAL A 152 -6.33 -3.48 -4.05
N GLU A 153 -6.32 -3.60 -2.71
CA GLU A 153 -6.43 -4.87 -1.98
C GLU A 153 -7.84 -5.03 -1.39
N LEU A 154 -8.58 -6.03 -1.86
CA LEU A 154 -9.99 -6.24 -1.50
C LEU A 154 -10.21 -6.49 0.00
N HIS A 155 -9.20 -6.99 0.70
CA HIS A 155 -9.35 -7.49 2.07
C HIS A 155 -8.81 -6.56 3.17
N VAL A 156 -8.25 -5.40 2.82
CA VAL A 156 -7.77 -4.44 3.84
C VAL A 156 -8.92 -3.84 4.65
N LEU A 157 -10.16 -3.91 4.13
CA LEU A 157 -11.37 -3.42 4.80
C LEU A 157 -11.89 -4.31 5.95
N VAL A 158 -11.34 -5.51 6.15
CA VAL A 158 -11.86 -6.48 7.14
C VAL A 158 -11.26 -6.29 8.55
N LEU A 159 -10.25 -5.42 8.70
CA LEU A 159 -9.54 -5.24 9.98
C LEU A 159 -10.20 -4.23 10.94
N ASP A 160 -11.23 -3.48 10.50
CA ASP A 160 -11.87 -2.43 11.30
C ASP A 160 -13.07 -2.91 12.16
N GLY A 161 -13.39 -4.21 12.19
CA GLY A 161 -14.37 -4.74 13.15
C GLY A 161 -15.79 -4.15 13.09
N GLY A 162 -16.18 -3.52 11.99
CA GLY A 162 -17.49 -2.88 11.82
C GLY A 162 -18.07 -3.13 10.43
N VAL A 163 -19.12 -3.96 10.39
CA VAL A 163 -20.19 -4.06 9.38
C VAL A 163 -19.78 -4.05 7.89
N GLY A 164 -19.97 -5.22 7.28
CA GLY A 164 -20.15 -5.48 5.85
C GLY A 164 -20.22 -4.31 4.89
N ALA A 165 -19.18 -4.16 4.08
CA ALA A 165 -19.33 -3.70 2.70
C ALA A 165 -18.98 -4.88 1.78
N GLN A 166 -19.97 -5.75 1.53
CA GLN A 166 -19.93 -6.64 0.38
C GLN A 166 -19.96 -5.78 -0.87
N TRP A 167 -18.79 -5.47 -1.44
CA TRP A 167 -18.71 -5.02 -2.82
C TRP A 167 -18.73 -6.26 -3.70
N HIS A 168 -19.94 -6.76 -3.99
CA HIS A 168 -20.15 -7.62 -5.13
C HIS A 168 -19.79 -6.82 -6.37
N GLY A 169 -18.61 -7.11 -6.94
CA GLY A 169 -18.27 -6.65 -8.27
C GLY A 169 -19.32 -7.15 -9.24
N GLN A 170 -20.19 -6.24 -9.70
CA GLN A 170 -20.83 -6.44 -10.98
C GLN A 170 -19.72 -6.41 -12.02
N GLN A 171 -19.41 -7.60 -12.55
CA GLN A 171 -18.81 -7.71 -13.87
C GLN A 171 -19.80 -7.09 -14.85
N GLN A 172 -19.43 -5.99 -15.49
CA GLN A 172 -20.07 -5.60 -16.74
C GLN A 172 -19.22 -6.13 -17.89
N ASN A 173 -19.92 -6.83 -18.77
CA ASN A 173 -19.50 -7.28 -20.10
C ASN A 173 -18.89 -6.14 -20.93
#